data_AF-A0AAV0IQB0-F1
#
_entry.id   AF-A0AAV0IQB0-F1
#
_cell.length_a   1.000
_cell.length_b   1.000
_cell.length_c   1.000
_cell.angle_alpha   90.00
_cell.angle_beta   90.00
_cell.angle_gamma   90.00
#
_symmetry.space_group_name_H-M   'P 1'
#
loop_
_entity.id
_entity.type
_entity.pdbx_description
1 polymer ?
#
loop_
_entity_poly.entity_id
_entity_poly.type
_entity_poly.pdbx_seq_one_letter_code
_entity_poly.pdbx_strand_id
1 'polypeptide(L)'
;MKAAGRTALIFLIVVALFLASGDNNSIMVGGTTCSKRRHSLSSSETCCSIAASTGLKLQKLLKLNPGIDCESNLQGQLICIQG
;
A
#
# COMPACT_ATOMS: atom_id res chain seq x y z
N MET A 1 2.40 -14.38 53.63
CA MET A 1 1.42 -14.73 52.58
C MET A 1 1.11 -13.45 51.81
N LYS A 2 1.85 -13.15 50.73
CA LYS A 2 1.56 -13.56 49.33
C LYS A 2 0.53 -12.63 48.66
N ALA A 3 0.96 -11.41 48.33
CA ALA A 3 0.18 -10.47 47.50
C ALA A 3 0.97 -9.89 46.31
N ALA A 4 2.22 -10.30 46.09
CA ALA A 4 3.03 -9.86 44.93
C ALA A 4 2.63 -10.56 43.61
N GLY A 5 1.85 -11.65 43.67
CA GLY A 5 1.53 -12.47 42.50
C GLY A 5 0.38 -11.94 41.64
N ARG A 6 -0.60 -11.23 42.24
CA ARG A 6 -1.81 -10.79 41.51
C ARG A 6 -1.56 -9.57 40.63
N THR A 7 -0.81 -8.59 41.12
CA THR A 7 -0.44 -7.40 40.34
C THR A 7 0.53 -7.74 39.22
N ALA A 8 1.52 -8.62 39.47
CA ALA A 8 2.42 -9.13 38.44
C ALA A 8 1.66 -9.96 37.38
N LEU A 9 0.68 -10.78 37.79
CA LEU A 9 -0.14 -11.56 36.87
C LEU A 9 -1.02 -10.66 35.99
N ILE A 10 -1.64 -9.62 36.55
CA ILE A 10 -2.42 -8.65 35.77
C ILE A 10 -1.51 -7.92 34.77
N PHE A 11 -0.31 -7.51 35.19
CA PHE A 11 0.64 -6.85 34.30
C PHE A 11 1.12 -7.77 33.17
N LEU A 12 1.41 -9.03 33.47
CA LEU A 12 1.77 -10.04 32.47
C LEU A 12 0.63 -10.37 31.50
N ILE A 13 -0.61 -10.44 32.01
CA ILE A 13 -1.81 -10.68 31.17
C ILE A 13 -2.04 -9.48 30.24
N VAL A 14 -1.92 -8.25 30.74
CA VAL A 14 -2.07 -7.03 29.94
C VAL A 14 -0.97 -6.97 28.88
N VAL A 15 0.29 -7.21 29.24
CA VAL A 15 1.41 -7.26 28.28
C VAL A 15 1.20 -8.35 27.21
N ALA A 16 0.70 -9.53 27.58
CA ALA A 16 0.39 -10.60 26.63
C ALA A 16 -0.77 -10.24 25.68
N LEU A 17 -1.81 -9.55 26.17
CA LEU A 17 -2.92 -9.07 25.34
C LEU A 17 -2.48 -7.97 24.36
N PHE A 18 -1.56 -7.08 24.76
CA PHE A 18 -1.02 -6.06 23.87
C PHE A 18 -0.09 -6.64 22.79
N LEU A 19 0.71 -7.66 23.12
CA LEU A 19 1.64 -8.30 22.16
C LEU A 19 0.95 -9.28 21.20
N ALA A 20 -0.29 -9.68 21.46
CA ALA A 20 -1.05 -10.62 20.62
C ALA A 20 -1.69 -9.99 19.36
N SER A 21 -1.44 -8.71 19.08
CA SER A 21 -1.93 -8.07 17.85
C SER A 21 -0.98 -8.33 16.67
N GLY A 22 -0.95 -9.57 16.20
CA GLY A 22 -0.37 -9.92 14.90
C GLY A 22 -1.47 -9.97 13.85
N ASP A 23 -1.67 -8.89 13.11
CA ASP A 23 -2.61 -8.84 11.98
C ASP A 23 -2.09 -9.71 10.83
N ASN A 24 -2.37 -11.02 10.89
CA ASN A 24 -2.10 -11.97 9.80
C ASN A 24 -3.15 -11.89 8.69
N ASN A 25 -3.61 -10.68 8.35
CA ASN A 25 -4.65 -10.51 7.34
C ASN A 25 -4.01 -10.51 5.94
N SER A 26 -3.71 -11.70 5.44
CA SER A 26 -3.43 -11.91 4.03
C SER A 26 -4.76 -11.86 3.28
N ILE A 27 -5.27 -10.65 3.02
CA ILE A 27 -6.41 -10.48 2.11
C ILE A 27 -5.91 -10.85 0.71
N MET A 28 -6.16 -12.09 0.32
CA MET A 28 -6.12 -12.48 -1.09
C MET A 28 -7.29 -11.79 -1.80
N VAL A 29 -7.11 -10.52 -2.18
CA VAL A 29 -7.94 -9.90 -3.19
C VAL A 29 -7.58 -10.57 -4.51
N GLY A 30 -8.35 -11.60 -4.88
CA GLY A 30 -8.33 -12.21 -6.20
C GLY A 30 -8.81 -11.23 -7.26
N GLY A 31 -7.98 -10.25 -7.58
CA GLY A 31 -8.20 -9.28 -8.65
C GLY A 31 -6.88 -8.59 -8.94
N THR A 32 -6.28 -8.93 -10.08
CA THR A 32 -5.22 -8.19 -10.78
C THR A 32 -4.28 -7.41 -9.84
N THR A 33 -3.12 -8.00 -9.49
CA THR A 33 -2.09 -7.40 -8.62
C THR A 33 -1.49 -6.16 -9.26
N CYS A 34 -2.27 -5.10 -9.32
CA CYS A 34 -1.80 -3.81 -9.76
C CYS A 34 -1.11 -3.15 -8.57
N SER A 35 0.22 -3.03 -8.65
CA SER A 35 0.98 -2.19 -7.71
C SER A 35 0.68 -0.73 -8.07
N LYS A 36 -0.22 -0.09 -7.32
CA LYS A 36 -0.61 1.31 -7.53
C LYS A 36 0.38 2.25 -6.85
N ARG A 37 0.79 3.31 -7.53
CA ARG A 37 1.52 4.43 -6.92
C ARG A 37 0.64 5.68 -6.91
N ARG A 38 0.67 6.42 -5.80
CA ARG A 38 -0.07 7.68 -5.63
C ARG A 38 0.84 8.84 -6.01
N HIS A 39 0.40 9.71 -6.92
CA HIS A 39 1.17 10.88 -7.32
C HIS A 39 0.70 12.11 -6.54
N SER A 40 1.58 12.72 -5.75
CA SER A 40 1.30 13.89 -4.90
C SER A 40 1.46 15.21 -5.67
N LEU A 41 1.13 16.34 -5.01
CA LEU A 41 0.91 17.69 -5.57
C LEU A 41 2.11 18.40 -6.26
N SER A 42 3.07 17.65 -6.81
CA SER A 42 4.12 18.17 -7.69
C SER A 42 4.02 17.45 -9.05
N SER A 43 3.22 18.02 -9.96
CA SER A 43 2.83 17.44 -11.25
C SER A 43 3.69 17.93 -12.41
N SER A 44 4.93 17.46 -12.48
CA SER A 44 5.67 17.47 -13.76
C SER A 44 5.85 16.07 -14.34
N GLU A 45 5.20 15.08 -13.73
CA GLU A 45 5.24 13.69 -14.17
C GLU A 45 4.29 13.48 -15.35
N THR A 46 4.79 12.84 -16.40
CA THR A 46 4.01 12.44 -17.58
C THR A 46 3.93 10.92 -17.63
N CYS A 47 2.99 10.36 -18.40
CA CYS A 47 2.97 8.92 -18.62
C CYS A 47 4.30 8.38 -19.15
N CYS A 48 5.04 9.18 -19.94
CA CYS A 48 6.38 8.83 -20.41
C CYS A 48 7.40 8.79 -19.27
N SER A 49 7.43 9.78 -18.37
CA SER A 49 8.38 9.77 -17.24
C SER A 49 8.07 8.65 -16.24
N ILE A 50 6.79 8.37 -16.00
CA ILE A 50 6.35 7.26 -15.13
C ILE A 50 6.72 5.92 -15.77
N ALA A 51 6.45 5.72 -17.06
CA ALA A 51 6.83 4.51 -17.78
C ALA A 51 8.35 4.31 -17.77
N ALA A 52 9.13 5.35 -18.02
CA ALA A 52 10.59 5.29 -17.98
C ALA A 52 11.13 4.97 -16.57
N SER A 53 10.62 5.63 -15.53
CA SER A 53 11.06 5.40 -14.14
C SER A 53 10.67 4.02 -13.59
N THR A 54 9.63 3.40 -14.16
CA THR A 54 9.17 2.05 -13.79
C THR A 54 9.71 0.96 -14.70
N GLY A 55 10.45 1.32 -15.75
CA GLY A 55 10.94 0.39 -16.77
C GLY A 55 9.83 -0.21 -17.65
N LEU A 56 8.63 0.36 -17.63
CA LEU A 56 7.51 -0.07 -18.46
C LEU A 56 7.54 0.62 -19.84
N LYS A 57 7.01 -0.07 -20.84
CA LYS A 57 6.62 0.58 -22.10
C LYS A 57 5.34 1.38 -21.88
N LEU A 58 5.24 2.58 -22.47
CA LEU A 58 4.04 3.44 -22.39
C LEU A 58 2.75 2.67 -22.72
N GLN A 59 2.75 1.85 -23.76
CA GLN A 59 1.59 1.04 -24.15
C GLN A 59 1.17 0.04 -23.04
N LYS A 60 2.12 -0.52 -22.29
CA LYS A 60 1.83 -1.44 -21.19
C LYS A 60 1.27 -0.66 -19.99
N LEU A 61 1.81 0.51 -19.70
CA LEU A 61 1.29 1.42 -18.66
C LEU A 61 -0.17 1.82 -18.96
N LEU A 62 -0.49 2.21 -20.20
CA LEU A 62 -1.86 2.54 -20.63
C LEU A 62 -2.82 1.34 -20.54
N LYS A 63 -2.36 0.15 -20.91
CA LYS A 63 -3.17 -1.08 -20.77
C LYS A 63 -3.50 -1.41 -19.31
N LEU A 64 -2.59 -1.12 -18.38
CA LEU A 64 -2.82 -1.30 -16.95
C LEU A 64 -3.74 -0.23 -16.35
N ASN A 65 -3.88 0.92 -17.02
CA ASN A 65 -4.66 2.07 -16.56
C ASN A 65 -5.68 2.50 -17.63
N PRO A 66 -6.69 1.65 -17.94
CA PRO A 66 -7.74 2.05 -18.87
C PRO A 66 -8.46 3.29 -18.31
N GLY A 67 -8.50 4.36 -19.11
CA GLY A 67 -9.13 5.63 -18.72
C GLY A 67 -8.19 6.69 -18.14
N ILE A 68 -6.88 6.42 -18.03
CA ILE A 68 -5.90 7.48 -17.76
C ILE A 68 -5.77 8.37 -19.01
N ASP A 69 -5.73 9.68 -18.80
CA ASP A 69 -5.47 10.67 -19.84
C ASP A 69 -4.06 11.24 -19.64
N CYS A 70 -3.16 10.95 -20.57
CA CYS A 70 -1.76 11.35 -20.49
C CYS A 70 -1.49 12.80 -20.92
N GLU A 71 -2.46 13.45 -21.55
CA GLU A 71 -2.42 14.88 -21.89
C GLU A 71 -2.94 15.73 -20.71
N SER A 72 -3.61 15.09 -19.76
CA SER A 72 -4.18 15.70 -18.57
C SER A 72 -3.28 15.60 -17.34
N ASN A 73 -3.61 16.35 -16.30
CA ASN A 73 -2.86 16.35 -15.05
C ASN A 73 -3.04 15.02 -14.29
N LEU A 74 -1.94 14.28 -14.08
CA LEU A 74 -1.90 13.00 -13.34
C LEU A 74 -1.94 13.18 -11.80
N GLN A 75 -2.03 14.41 -11.30
CA GLN A 75 -2.03 14.70 -9.86
C GLN A 75 -3.17 14.00 -9.14
N GLY A 76 -2.87 13.40 -7.99
CA GLY A 76 -3.87 12.76 -7.14
C GLY A 76 -4.42 11.44 -7.69
N GLN A 77 -4.05 11.04 -8.91
CA GLN A 77 -4.46 9.78 -9.50
C GLN A 77 -3.65 8.61 -8.92
N LEU A 78 -4.29 7.44 -8.82
CA LEU A 78 -3.60 6.19 -8.55
C LEU A 78 -3.27 5.49 -9.87
N ILE A 79 -1.99 5.36 -10.16
CA ILE A 79 -1.50 4.75 -11.39
C ILE A 79 -0.96 3.34 -11.09
N CYS A 80 -1.45 2.36 -11.83
CA CYS A 80 -0.92 1.00 -11.90
C CYS A 80 0.44 0.98 -12.61
N ILE A 81 1.50 0.64 -11.89
CA ILE A 81 2.88 0.61 -12.41
C ILE A 81 3.46 -0.81 -12.53
N GLN A 82 2.73 -1.82 -12.09
CA GLN A 82 3.06 -3.23 -12.26
C GLN A 82 1.78 -4.04 -12.21
N GLY A 83 1.70 -5.13 -12.95
CA GLY A 83 0.57 -6.06 -12.99
C GLY A 83 1.01 -7.40 -13.54
#